data_AF-A0A850R2L1-F1
#
_entry.id   AF-A0A850R2L1-F1
#
_cell.length_a   1.000
_cell.length_b   1.000
_cell.length_c   1.000
_cell.angle_alpha   90.00
_cell.angle_beta   90.00
_cell.angle_gamma   90.00
#
_symmetry.space_group_name_H-M   'P 1'
#
loop_
_entity.id
_entity.type
_entity.pdbx_description
1 polymer ?
#
loop_
_entity_poly.entity_id
_entity_poly.type
_entity_poly.pdbx_seq_one_letter_code
_entity_poly.pdbx_strand_id
1 'polypeptide(L)'
;MKILGILGSQSQTGITAQMLAQVLDHVSPGVEVERVFLEDYQIHPAGVKEDNDLDELVAKLAASDVWVWAAPTYWRGISGIMKKFLDCLRPKLVYIKANGDTIPGDFKNKHYLTLTNCYASTTENWLTGVTDETFKTVDRVMTAAGVIKVGEIVCPNTLKLEQLPLKKQQLCAHYGPKISHQERKDDSTMKRYLQLFVMIAVMAFLTMGIQQLLRNLMPWWNFWLNYVSFTLIFFVLLAVILHFVTFVKHRRR
;
A
#
# COMPACT_ATOMS: atom_id res chain seq x y z
N MET A 1 10.42 9.84 -18.64
CA MET A 1 9.81 9.07 -17.53
C MET A 1 10.04 7.60 -17.81
N LYS A 2 10.46 6.83 -16.81
CA LYS A 2 10.75 5.39 -16.96
C LYS A 2 9.99 4.53 -15.96
N ILE A 3 9.37 3.46 -16.40
CA ILE A 3 8.62 2.52 -15.56
C ILE A 3 9.35 1.18 -15.53
N LEU A 4 9.60 0.67 -14.33
CA LEU A 4 10.17 -0.66 -14.14
C LEU A 4 9.09 -1.62 -13.66
N GLY A 5 8.82 -2.64 -14.46
CA GLY A 5 8.00 -3.79 -14.06
C GLY A 5 8.84 -4.88 -13.43
N ILE A 6 8.52 -5.27 -12.20
CA ILE A 6 9.23 -6.33 -11.47
C ILE A 6 8.30 -7.53 -11.33
N LEU A 7 8.63 -8.63 -12.02
CA LEU A 7 7.91 -9.89 -11.91
C LEU A 7 8.61 -10.83 -10.94
N GLY A 8 8.04 -11.00 -9.75
CA GLY A 8 8.44 -12.00 -8.77
C GLY A 8 7.48 -13.19 -8.74
N SER A 9 7.39 -13.94 -9.84
CA SER A 9 6.64 -15.19 -9.93
C SER A 9 7.57 -16.34 -10.29
N GLN A 10 7.08 -17.58 -10.21
CA GLN A 10 7.81 -18.77 -10.66
C GLN A 10 7.69 -19.00 -12.17
N SER A 11 6.82 -18.25 -12.86
CA SER A 11 6.53 -18.40 -14.29
C SER A 11 6.50 -17.04 -14.97
N GLN A 12 7.14 -16.96 -16.14
CA GLN A 12 7.17 -15.76 -16.99
C GLN A 12 5.87 -15.52 -17.78
N THR A 13 4.96 -16.51 -17.82
CA THR A 13 3.76 -16.49 -18.68
C THR A 13 2.44 -16.63 -17.91
N GLY A 14 2.49 -16.88 -16.60
CA GLY A 14 1.30 -17.02 -15.77
C GLY A 14 0.48 -15.72 -15.63
N ILE A 15 -0.66 -15.81 -14.93
CA ILE A 15 -1.60 -14.69 -14.79
C ILE A 15 -0.94 -13.42 -14.23
N THR A 16 -0.03 -13.51 -13.25
CA THR A 16 0.70 -12.35 -12.72
C THR A 16 1.54 -11.67 -13.80
N ALA A 17 2.18 -12.45 -14.67
CA ALA A 17 2.99 -11.93 -15.76
C ALA A 17 2.12 -11.25 -16.82
N GLN A 18 0.95 -11.82 -17.12
CA GLN A 18 -0.04 -11.22 -18.03
C GLN A 18 -0.60 -9.91 -17.45
N MET A 19 -0.88 -9.85 -16.15
CA MET A 19 -1.29 -8.60 -15.48
C MET A 19 -0.22 -7.52 -15.63
N LEU A 20 1.05 -7.89 -15.41
CA LEU A 20 2.18 -6.96 -15.55
C LEU A 20 2.31 -6.48 -16.99
N ALA A 21 2.34 -7.39 -17.96
CA ALA A 21 2.39 -7.06 -19.38
C ALA A 21 1.25 -6.11 -19.76
N GLN A 22 0.02 -6.41 -19.37
CA GLN A 22 -1.14 -5.58 -19.68
C GLN A 22 -1.00 -4.14 -19.16
N VAL A 23 -0.46 -3.93 -17.95
CA VAL A 23 -0.21 -2.57 -17.44
C VAL A 23 0.86 -1.87 -18.27
N LEU A 24 1.97 -2.56 -18.53
CA LEU A 24 3.14 -2.03 -19.23
C LEU A 24 2.86 -1.71 -20.70
N ASP A 25 2.05 -2.53 -21.38
CA ASP A 25 1.68 -2.36 -22.79
C ASP A 25 0.72 -1.18 -23.02
N HIS A 26 0.10 -0.67 -21.95
CA HIS A 26 -0.89 0.40 -22.00
C HIS A 26 -0.41 1.70 -21.34
N VAL A 27 0.90 1.85 -21.11
CA VAL A 27 1.46 3.13 -20.68
C VAL A 27 1.30 4.19 -21.78
N SER A 28 1.34 5.46 -21.39
CA SER A 28 1.21 6.58 -22.34
C SER A 28 2.40 6.60 -23.32
N PRO A 29 2.20 7.07 -24.57
CA PRO A 29 3.29 7.22 -25.53
C PRO A 29 4.45 8.06 -24.97
N GLY A 30 5.69 7.65 -25.25
CA GLY A 30 6.90 8.34 -24.80
C GLY A 30 7.39 7.96 -23.39
N VAL A 31 6.70 7.06 -22.69
CA VAL A 31 7.18 6.45 -21.45
C VAL A 31 8.11 5.27 -21.78
N GLU A 32 9.33 5.30 -21.24
CA GLU A 32 10.24 4.16 -21.33
C GLU A 32 9.78 3.05 -20.37
N VAL A 33 9.76 1.81 -20.84
CA VAL A 33 9.37 0.65 -20.02
C VAL A 33 10.49 -0.37 -20.02
N GLU A 34 10.79 -0.88 -18.84
CA GLU A 34 11.67 -2.02 -18.64
C GLU A 34 10.96 -3.07 -17.79
N ARG A 35 11.18 -4.36 -18.08
CA ARG A 35 10.64 -5.48 -17.31
C ARG A 35 11.77 -6.39 -16.87
N VAL A 36 11.76 -6.76 -15.59
CA VAL A 36 12.67 -7.75 -15.00
C VAL A 36 11.88 -8.94 -14.47
N PHE A 37 12.43 -10.14 -14.64
CA PHE A 37 11.91 -11.36 -14.06
C PHE A 37 12.89 -11.87 -13.00
N LEU A 38 12.48 -11.87 -11.74
CA LEU A 38 13.40 -12.04 -10.61
C LEU A 38 14.07 -13.42 -10.55
N GLU A 39 13.49 -14.46 -11.15
CA GLU A 39 14.12 -15.79 -11.21
C GLU A 39 15.33 -15.83 -12.18
N ASP A 40 15.47 -14.85 -13.08
CA ASP A 40 16.65 -14.75 -13.96
C ASP A 40 17.87 -14.16 -13.23
N TYR A 41 17.72 -13.74 -11.96
CA TYR A 41 18.74 -13.02 -11.19
C TYR A 41 19.18 -13.78 -9.93
N GLN A 42 20.49 -13.76 -9.66
CA GLN A 42 21.08 -14.22 -8.40
C GLN A 42 20.98 -13.12 -7.34
N ILE A 43 19.92 -13.18 -6.53
CA ILE A 43 19.66 -12.15 -5.51
C ILE A 43 20.20 -12.63 -4.16
N HIS A 44 21.15 -11.90 -3.57
CA HIS A 44 21.66 -12.17 -2.23
C HIS A 44 21.82 -10.87 -1.43
N PRO A 45 21.80 -10.91 -0.09
CA PRO A 45 22.16 -9.73 0.69
C PRO A 45 23.60 -9.28 0.34
N ALA A 46 23.84 -7.97 0.35
CA ALA A 46 25.14 -7.41 0.02
C ALA A 46 26.25 -8.03 0.89
N GLY A 47 27.35 -8.44 0.25
CA GLY A 47 28.51 -9.05 0.91
C GLY A 47 28.38 -10.53 1.30
N VAL A 48 27.26 -11.20 0.99
CA VAL A 48 27.08 -12.63 1.29
C VAL A 48 27.65 -13.55 0.21
N LYS A 49 27.54 -13.14 -1.07
CA LYS A 49 28.09 -13.86 -2.21
C LYS A 49 28.70 -12.89 -3.21
N GLU A 50 29.70 -13.36 -3.95
CA GLU A 50 30.34 -12.61 -5.05
C GLU A 50 29.41 -12.50 -6.27
N ASP A 51 28.71 -13.58 -6.61
CA ASP A 51 27.69 -13.59 -7.67
C ASP A 51 26.37 -13.07 -7.10
N ASN A 52 26.08 -11.79 -7.33
CA ASN A 52 24.94 -11.10 -6.78
C ASN A 52 24.49 -9.93 -7.67
N ASP A 53 23.36 -10.13 -8.36
CA ASP A 53 22.79 -9.15 -9.28
C ASP A 53 21.99 -8.04 -8.57
N LEU A 54 22.03 -7.98 -7.23
CA LEU A 54 21.29 -6.98 -6.46
C LEU A 54 21.65 -5.55 -6.87
N ASP A 55 22.93 -5.24 -7.12
CA ASP A 55 23.34 -3.89 -7.50
C ASP A 55 22.86 -3.50 -8.91
N GLU A 56 22.74 -4.45 -9.84
CA GLU A 56 22.11 -4.21 -11.15
C GLU A 56 20.62 -3.87 -10.98
N LEU A 57 19.89 -4.67 -10.19
CA LEU A 57 18.47 -4.42 -9.92
C LEU A 57 18.25 -3.08 -9.20
N VAL A 58 19.14 -2.71 -8.28
CA VAL A 58 19.15 -1.40 -7.60
C VAL A 58 19.36 -0.26 -8.59
N ALA A 59 20.28 -0.41 -9.56
CA ALA A 59 20.50 0.60 -10.59
C ALA A 59 19.25 0.81 -11.47
N LYS A 60 18.55 -0.28 -11.84
CA LYS A 60 17.27 -0.19 -12.57
C LYS A 60 16.18 0.50 -11.75
N LEU A 61 16.09 0.21 -10.44
CA LEU A 61 15.17 0.90 -9.52
C LEU A 61 15.49 2.39 -9.41
N ALA A 62 16.77 2.77 -9.41
CA ALA A 62 17.21 4.16 -9.34
C ALA A 62 16.85 4.93 -10.61
N ALA A 63 17.10 4.32 -11.78
CA ALA A 63 16.81 4.89 -13.10
C ALA A 63 15.31 4.99 -13.43
N SER A 64 14.44 4.28 -12.70
CA SER A 64 13.00 4.28 -12.93
C SER A 64 12.23 5.21 -11.99
N ASP A 65 11.20 5.83 -12.53
CA ASP A 65 10.30 6.79 -11.87
C ASP A 65 9.16 6.10 -11.11
N VAL A 66 8.70 4.97 -11.65
CA VAL A 66 7.59 4.18 -11.14
C VAL A 66 7.95 2.71 -11.15
N TRP A 67 7.55 2.00 -10.10
CA TRP A 67 7.76 0.56 -9.97
C TRP A 67 6.43 -0.19 -9.98
N VAL A 68 6.32 -1.22 -10.82
CA VAL A 68 5.16 -2.12 -10.84
C VAL A 68 5.58 -3.45 -10.22
N TRP A 69 5.19 -3.68 -8.98
CA TRP A 69 5.48 -4.90 -8.22
C TRP A 69 4.45 -5.98 -8.54
N ALA A 70 4.84 -7.00 -9.31
CA ALA A 70 3.95 -8.09 -9.69
C ALA A 70 4.38 -9.40 -9.04
N ALA A 71 3.59 -9.90 -8.10
CA ALA A 71 3.86 -11.16 -7.41
C ALA A 71 2.56 -11.90 -7.03
N PRO A 72 2.44 -13.22 -7.24
CA PRO A 72 1.29 -13.98 -6.80
C PRO A 72 1.22 -14.06 -5.26
N THR A 73 0.01 -14.21 -4.73
CA THR A 73 -0.20 -14.52 -3.30
C THR A 73 -0.11 -16.02 -3.08
N TYR A 74 0.92 -16.46 -2.37
CA TYR A 74 1.13 -17.85 -1.95
C TYR A 74 1.12 -17.94 -0.43
N TRP A 75 0.39 -18.91 0.13
CA TRP A 75 0.24 -19.05 1.58
C TRP A 75 -0.23 -17.78 2.29
N ARG A 76 -1.13 -17.02 1.64
CA ARG A 76 -1.60 -15.69 2.05
C ARG A 76 -0.51 -14.60 2.09
N GLY A 77 0.73 -14.93 1.77
CA GLY A 77 1.84 -13.99 1.68
C GLY A 77 2.27 -13.72 0.24
N ILE A 78 3.22 -12.80 0.09
CA ILE A 78 3.87 -12.55 -1.20
C ILE A 78 4.77 -13.73 -1.58
N SER A 79 5.00 -13.95 -2.88
CA SER A 79 5.89 -15.01 -3.35
C SER A 79 7.28 -14.96 -2.70
N GLY A 80 7.89 -16.14 -2.52
CA GLY A 80 9.19 -16.26 -1.86
C GLY A 80 10.30 -15.46 -2.56
N ILE A 81 10.36 -15.49 -3.89
CA ILE A 81 11.35 -14.75 -4.68
C ILE A 81 11.20 -13.23 -4.52
N MET A 82 9.97 -12.72 -4.52
CA MET A 82 9.70 -11.30 -4.28
C MET A 82 10.04 -10.92 -2.84
N LYS A 83 9.68 -11.75 -1.85
CA LYS A 83 10.03 -11.50 -0.45
C LYS A 83 11.54 -11.45 -0.25
N LYS A 84 12.27 -12.40 -0.83
CA LYS A 84 13.73 -12.46 -0.82
C LYS A 84 14.33 -11.18 -1.41
N PHE A 85 13.81 -10.71 -2.54
CA PHE A 85 14.25 -9.46 -3.15
C PHE A 85 14.03 -8.26 -2.24
N LEU A 86 12.82 -8.10 -1.69
CA LEU A 86 12.51 -7.00 -0.75
C LEU A 86 13.41 -7.03 0.49
N ASP A 87 13.73 -8.21 1.02
CA ASP A 87 14.61 -8.36 2.18
C ASP A 87 16.06 -7.95 1.85
N CYS A 88 16.57 -8.34 0.68
CA CYS A 88 17.92 -7.97 0.23
C CYS A 88 18.01 -6.47 -0.09
N LEU A 89 16.90 -5.87 -0.56
CA LEU A 89 16.83 -4.46 -0.92
C LEU A 89 16.78 -3.53 0.30
N ARG A 90 16.42 -4.03 1.49
CA ARG A 90 16.23 -3.23 2.73
C ARG A 90 17.36 -2.21 2.99
N PRO A 91 18.65 -2.57 2.95
CA PRO A 91 19.74 -1.61 3.22
C PRO A 91 19.87 -0.49 2.18
N LYS A 92 19.31 -0.68 0.98
CA LYS A 92 19.31 0.31 -0.10
C LYS A 92 18.07 1.22 -0.04
N LEU A 93 16.98 0.73 0.56
CA LEU A 93 15.73 1.48 0.69
C LEU A 93 15.72 2.48 1.84
N VAL A 94 16.35 2.12 2.95
CA VAL A 94 16.30 2.90 4.19
C VAL A 94 17.65 3.00 4.86
N TYR A 95 17.91 4.16 5.46
CA TYR A 95 18.97 4.32 6.45
C TYR A 95 18.44 3.94 7.82
N ILE A 96 19.17 3.09 8.55
CA ILE A 96 18.81 2.67 9.92
C ILE A 96 19.65 3.48 10.91
N LYS A 97 18.98 4.26 11.76
CA LYS A 97 19.61 5.00 12.85
C LYS A 97 20.09 4.05 13.96
N ALA A 98 20.97 4.54 14.82
CA ALA A 98 21.43 3.81 16.01
C ALA A 98 20.29 3.39 16.96
N ASN A 99 19.17 4.11 16.99
CA ASN A 99 18.00 3.78 17.81
C ASN A 99 17.03 2.78 17.12
N GLY A 100 17.37 2.28 15.92
CA GLY A 100 16.54 1.35 15.15
C GLY A 100 15.50 2.01 14.24
N ASP A 101 15.35 3.33 14.28
CA ASP A 101 14.43 4.03 13.36
C ASP A 101 14.94 3.94 11.92
N THR A 102 13.99 3.86 10.99
CA THR A 102 14.27 3.89 9.55
C THR A 102 13.98 5.27 8.98
N ILE A 103 14.90 5.77 8.14
CA ILE A 103 14.73 6.99 7.36
C ILE A 103 14.67 6.59 5.88
N PRO A 104 13.70 7.08 5.09
CA PRO A 104 13.69 6.89 3.65
C PRO A 104 15.02 7.28 2.99
N GLY A 105 15.56 6.39 2.16
CA GLY A 105 16.77 6.63 1.37
C GLY A 105 16.51 7.39 0.07
N ASP A 106 17.33 7.10 -0.94
CA ASP A 106 17.36 7.85 -2.21
C ASP A 106 16.12 7.63 -3.10
N PHE A 107 15.34 6.59 -2.81
CA PHE A 107 14.13 6.27 -3.56
C PHE A 107 12.88 7.06 -3.16
N LYS A 108 13.00 7.97 -2.18
CA LYS A 108 11.86 8.78 -1.72
C LYS A 108 11.16 9.51 -2.86
N ASN A 109 9.83 9.60 -2.77
CA ASN A 109 8.94 10.25 -3.74
C ASN A 109 8.82 9.56 -5.11
N LYS A 110 9.50 8.43 -5.35
CA LYS A 110 9.13 7.53 -6.46
C LYS A 110 7.73 6.95 -6.22
N HIS A 111 7.13 6.37 -7.25
CA HIS A 111 5.77 5.84 -7.18
C HIS A 111 5.73 4.33 -7.39
N TYR A 112 4.70 3.65 -6.88
CA TYR A 112 4.53 2.23 -7.13
C TYR A 112 3.07 1.77 -7.31
N LEU A 113 2.92 0.69 -8.06
CA LEU A 113 1.69 -0.08 -8.25
C LEU A 113 1.95 -1.53 -7.87
N THR A 114 1.05 -2.14 -7.09
CA THR A 114 1.18 -3.56 -6.73
C THR A 114 0.15 -4.40 -7.47
N LEU A 115 0.60 -5.48 -8.11
CA LEU A 115 -0.21 -6.46 -8.81
C LEU A 115 -0.10 -7.81 -8.12
N THR A 116 -1.22 -8.44 -7.82
CA THR A 116 -1.24 -9.79 -7.29
C THR A 116 -2.39 -10.62 -7.85
N ASN A 117 -2.30 -11.93 -7.67
CA ASN A 117 -3.37 -12.85 -7.96
C ASN A 117 -3.50 -13.88 -6.84
N CYS A 118 -4.64 -14.55 -6.78
CA CYS A 118 -4.84 -15.66 -5.86
C CYS A 118 -5.82 -16.68 -6.45
N TYR A 119 -5.65 -17.93 -6.00
CA TYR A 119 -6.56 -19.02 -6.37
C TYR A 119 -7.96 -18.84 -5.74
N ALA A 120 -8.04 -18.16 -4.59
CA ALA A 120 -9.26 -17.98 -3.83
C ALA A 120 -10.34 -17.31 -4.67
N SER A 121 -11.60 -17.69 -4.44
CA SER A 121 -12.72 -17.09 -5.16
C SER A 121 -12.83 -15.59 -4.83
N THR A 122 -13.55 -14.83 -5.68
CA THR A 122 -13.71 -13.38 -5.46
C THR A 122 -14.39 -13.09 -4.11
N THR A 123 -15.41 -13.88 -3.77
CA THR A 123 -16.17 -13.74 -2.53
C THR A 123 -15.34 -14.13 -1.30
N GLU A 124 -14.58 -15.21 -1.40
CA GLU A 124 -13.67 -15.66 -0.35
C GLU A 124 -12.55 -14.64 -0.09
N ASN A 125 -11.89 -14.15 -1.14
CA ASN A 125 -10.86 -13.14 -0.99
C ASN A 125 -11.42 -11.86 -0.36
N TRP A 126 -12.63 -11.45 -0.77
CA TRP A 126 -13.30 -10.28 -0.21
C TRP A 126 -13.67 -10.47 1.27
N LEU A 127 -14.09 -11.67 1.68
CA LEU A 127 -14.49 -11.96 3.06
C LEU A 127 -13.29 -12.16 4.00
N THR A 128 -12.25 -12.85 3.54
CA THR A 128 -11.16 -13.34 4.39
C THR A 128 -9.86 -12.56 4.23
N GLY A 129 -9.72 -11.77 3.17
CA GLY A 129 -8.50 -11.01 2.87
C GLY A 129 -7.33 -11.94 2.58
N VAL A 130 -7.48 -12.89 1.64
CA VAL A 130 -6.41 -13.83 1.29
C VAL A 130 -5.18 -13.08 0.78
N THR A 131 -5.39 -12.01 0.02
CA THR A 131 -4.32 -11.20 -0.59
C THR A 131 -3.78 -10.08 0.28
N ASP A 132 -4.43 -9.74 1.39
CA ASP A 132 -4.14 -8.53 2.17
C ASP A 132 -2.69 -8.50 2.68
N GLU A 133 -2.16 -9.62 3.17
CA GLU A 133 -0.78 -9.65 3.68
C GLU A 133 0.27 -9.50 2.57
N THR A 134 -0.07 -9.83 1.32
CA THR A 134 0.79 -9.52 0.17
C THR A 134 0.91 -8.02 0.00
N PHE A 135 -0.23 -7.34 -0.08
CA PHE A 135 -0.30 -5.89 -0.22
C PHE A 135 0.34 -5.16 0.96
N LYS A 136 -0.01 -5.52 2.19
CA LYS A 136 0.59 -4.95 3.40
C LYS A 136 2.10 -5.14 3.45
N THR A 137 2.63 -6.27 2.97
CA THR A 137 4.08 -6.49 2.94
C THR A 137 4.76 -5.52 2.00
N VAL A 138 4.24 -5.34 0.78
CA VAL A 138 4.78 -4.34 -0.16
C VAL A 138 4.64 -2.94 0.42
N ASP A 139 3.46 -2.59 0.94
CA ASP A 139 3.17 -1.28 1.52
C ASP A 139 4.10 -0.91 2.66
N ARG A 140 4.38 -1.85 3.58
CA ARG A 140 5.32 -1.62 4.69
C ARG A 140 6.70 -1.26 4.16
N VAL A 141 7.19 -2.00 3.17
CA VAL A 141 8.52 -1.77 2.57
C VAL A 141 8.56 -0.44 1.82
N MET A 142 7.58 -0.19 0.96
CA MET A 142 7.53 1.04 0.15
C MET A 142 7.30 2.29 1.00
N THR A 143 6.47 2.20 2.03
CA THR A 143 6.25 3.31 2.98
C THR A 143 7.52 3.64 3.75
N ALA A 144 8.24 2.63 4.23
CA ALA A 144 9.54 2.83 4.88
C ALA A 144 10.56 3.48 3.93
N ALA A 145 10.54 3.10 2.66
CA ALA A 145 11.37 3.69 1.61
C ALA A 145 10.92 5.11 1.15
N GLY A 146 9.80 5.62 1.65
CA GLY A 146 9.24 6.92 1.23
C GLY A 146 8.67 6.92 -0.20
N VAL A 147 8.34 5.74 -0.74
CA VAL A 147 7.78 5.54 -2.08
C VAL A 147 6.26 5.60 -2.01
N ILE A 148 5.63 6.27 -2.96
CA ILE A 148 4.22 6.65 -2.93
C ILE A 148 3.36 5.65 -3.70
N LYS A 149 2.29 5.19 -3.07
CA LYS A 149 1.36 4.24 -3.67
C LYS A 149 0.44 4.91 -4.69
N VAL A 150 0.36 4.34 -5.90
CA VAL A 150 -0.58 4.75 -6.97
C VAL A 150 -1.84 3.88 -6.97
N GLY A 151 -1.70 2.60 -6.62
CA GLY A 151 -2.83 1.69 -6.45
C GLY A 151 -2.43 0.22 -6.36
N GLU A 152 -3.45 -0.63 -6.43
CA GLU A 152 -3.35 -2.08 -6.29
C GLU A 152 -4.32 -2.78 -7.22
N ILE A 153 -3.91 -3.92 -7.76
CA ILE A 153 -4.77 -4.76 -8.59
C ILE A 153 -4.64 -6.20 -8.10
N VAL A 154 -5.78 -6.81 -7.79
CA VAL A 154 -5.89 -8.25 -7.48
C VAL A 154 -6.65 -8.97 -8.58
N CYS A 155 -6.16 -10.12 -9.03
CA CYS A 155 -6.92 -11.09 -9.83
C CYS A 155 -7.23 -12.34 -8.99
N PRO A 156 -8.44 -12.46 -8.42
CA PRO A 156 -8.87 -13.68 -7.73
C PRO A 156 -9.31 -14.75 -8.73
N ASN A 157 -9.65 -15.94 -8.22
CA ASN A 157 -10.19 -17.08 -8.97
C ASN A 157 -9.27 -17.55 -10.11
N THR A 158 -7.97 -17.64 -9.84
CA THR A 158 -6.98 -18.01 -10.87
C THR A 158 -6.64 -19.50 -10.90
N LEU A 159 -7.32 -20.32 -10.10
CA LEU A 159 -7.10 -21.77 -10.12
C LEU A 159 -7.44 -22.31 -11.52
N LYS A 160 -6.45 -22.88 -12.23
CA LYS A 160 -6.54 -23.36 -13.62
C LYS A 160 -6.85 -22.27 -14.66
N LEU A 161 -6.63 -21.01 -14.33
CA LEU A 161 -6.82 -19.91 -15.27
C LEU A 161 -5.56 -19.75 -16.12
N GLU A 162 -5.71 -19.86 -17.44
CA GLU A 162 -4.59 -19.71 -18.39
C GLU A 162 -4.47 -18.30 -18.95
N GLN A 163 -5.59 -17.58 -19.06
CA GLN A 163 -5.65 -16.24 -19.64
C GLN A 163 -6.26 -15.23 -18.67
N LEU A 164 -5.69 -14.02 -18.63
CA LEU A 164 -6.20 -12.93 -17.82
C LEU A 164 -7.63 -12.57 -18.25
N PRO A 165 -8.63 -12.50 -17.34
CA PRO A 165 -10.00 -12.19 -17.73
C PRO A 165 -10.12 -10.76 -18.26
N LEU A 166 -11.01 -10.54 -19.24
CA LEU A 166 -11.18 -9.24 -19.91
C LEU A 166 -11.38 -8.07 -18.93
N LYS A 167 -12.19 -8.25 -17.88
CA LYS A 167 -12.39 -7.22 -16.84
C LYS A 167 -11.08 -6.81 -16.15
N LYS A 168 -10.17 -7.77 -15.94
CA LYS A 168 -8.85 -7.52 -15.34
C LYS A 168 -7.88 -6.95 -16.36
N GLN A 169 -7.99 -7.35 -17.63
CA GLN A 169 -7.24 -6.70 -18.71
C GLN A 169 -7.56 -5.21 -18.79
N GLN A 170 -8.85 -4.86 -18.82
CA GLN A 170 -9.33 -3.47 -18.83
C GLN A 170 -8.88 -2.68 -17.60
N LEU A 171 -8.94 -3.29 -16.42
CA LEU A 171 -8.47 -2.65 -15.18
C LEU A 171 -6.96 -2.40 -15.22
N CYS A 172 -6.15 -3.37 -15.65
CA CYS A 172 -4.71 -3.18 -15.84
C CYS A 172 -4.41 -2.08 -16.88
N ALA A 173 -5.11 -2.11 -18.02
CA ALA A 173 -4.98 -1.10 -19.06
C ALA A 173 -5.33 0.31 -18.56
N HIS A 174 -6.34 0.44 -17.70
CA HIS A 174 -6.68 1.73 -17.07
C HIS A 174 -5.56 2.28 -16.19
N TYR A 175 -4.79 1.42 -15.53
CA TYR A 175 -3.66 1.84 -14.70
C TYR A 175 -2.45 2.28 -15.50
N GLY A 176 -2.25 1.78 -16.74
CA GLY A 176 -1.12 2.15 -17.60
C GLY A 176 -0.95 3.67 -17.78
N PRO A 177 -1.97 4.40 -18.28
CA PRO A 177 -1.90 5.85 -18.39
C PRO A 177 -1.79 6.54 -17.04
N LYS A 178 -2.48 6.02 -16.01
CA LYS A 178 -2.45 6.58 -14.65
C LYS A 178 -1.03 6.57 -14.05
N ILE A 179 -0.27 5.51 -14.26
CA ILE A 179 1.13 5.43 -13.81
C ILE A 179 2.11 6.13 -14.74
N SER A 180 1.65 6.63 -15.89
CA SER A 180 2.47 7.37 -16.87
C SER A 180 2.59 8.86 -16.56
N HIS A 181 1.95 9.32 -15.49
CA HIS A 181 2.01 10.70 -15.02
C HIS A 181 2.50 10.70 -13.58
N GLN A 182 3.64 11.35 -13.33
CA GLN A 182 4.08 11.65 -11.97
C GLN A 182 3.35 12.90 -11.49
N GLU A 183 2.28 12.73 -10.70
CA GLU A 183 1.87 13.83 -9.83
C GLU A 183 2.86 13.88 -8.66
N ARG A 184 3.72 14.89 -8.67
CA ARG A 184 4.54 15.22 -7.51
C ARG A 184 3.58 15.40 -6.34
N LYS A 185 3.80 14.67 -5.25
CA LYS A 185 2.96 14.74 -4.06
C LYS A 185 2.79 16.20 -3.64
N ASP A 186 1.66 16.79 -3.98
CA ASP A 186 1.25 18.06 -3.40
C ASP A 186 1.09 17.81 -1.91
N ASP A 187 1.61 18.75 -1.13
CA ASP A 187 1.58 18.67 0.32
C ASP A 187 0.12 18.77 0.78
N SER A 188 -0.59 17.63 0.79
CA SER A 188 -2.00 17.52 1.20
C SER A 188 -2.21 17.77 2.70
N THR A 189 -1.23 18.39 3.35
CA THR A 189 -1.27 18.90 4.70
C THR A 189 -2.53 19.73 4.95
N MET A 190 -2.95 20.59 4.01
CA MET A 190 -4.24 21.29 4.13
C MET A 190 -5.46 20.36 4.14
N LYS A 191 -5.47 19.33 3.30
CA LYS A 191 -6.55 18.32 3.29
C LYS A 191 -6.57 17.53 4.60
N ARG A 192 -5.41 17.18 5.14
CA ARG A 192 -5.28 16.49 6.43
C ARG A 192 -5.75 17.37 7.60
N TYR A 193 -5.38 18.65 7.60
CA TYR A 193 -5.86 19.59 8.61
C TYR A 193 -7.37 19.82 8.50
N LEU A 194 -7.91 19.96 7.30
CA LEU A 194 -9.35 20.08 7.10
C LEU A 194 -10.09 18.82 7.59
N GLN A 195 -9.57 17.63 7.28
CA GLN A 195 -10.14 16.37 7.76
C GLN A 195 -10.09 16.29 9.30
N LEU A 196 -8.96 16.64 9.91
CA LEU A 196 -8.81 16.66 11.38
C LEU A 196 -9.79 17.65 12.01
N PHE A 197 -9.92 18.85 11.43
CA PHE A 197 -10.86 19.87 11.86
C PHE A 197 -12.30 19.37 11.80
N VAL A 198 -12.73 18.80 10.67
CA VAL A 198 -14.09 18.26 10.50
C VAL A 198 -14.37 17.13 11.49
N MET A 199 -13.41 16.23 11.72
CA MET A 199 -13.54 15.16 12.70
C MET A 199 -13.73 15.71 14.13
N ILE A 200 -12.93 16.70 14.53
CA ILE A 200 -13.07 17.36 15.83
C ILE A 200 -14.41 18.10 15.93
N ALA A 201 -14.83 18.81 14.88
CA ALA A 201 -16.09 19.54 14.85
C ALA A 201 -17.31 18.62 15.01
N VAL A 202 -17.34 17.49 14.29
CA VAL A 202 -18.40 16.48 14.41
C VAL A 202 -18.41 15.87 15.81
N MET A 203 -17.23 15.55 16.36
CA MET A 203 -17.15 15.02 17.72
C MET A 203 -17.65 16.02 18.76
N ALA A 204 -17.24 17.29 18.67
CA ALA A 204 -17.71 18.33 19.57
C ALA A 204 -19.25 18.47 19.49
N PHE A 205 -19.82 18.44 18.29
CA PHE A 205 -21.27 18.47 18.09
C PHE A 205 -21.98 17.28 18.74
N LEU A 206 -21.48 16.05 18.54
CA LEU A 206 -22.04 14.85 19.16
C LEU A 206 -21.95 14.91 20.69
N THR A 207 -20.81 15.36 21.22
CA THR A 207 -20.63 15.58 22.67
C THR A 207 -21.67 16.56 23.21
N MET A 208 -21.88 17.69 22.55
CA MET A 208 -22.91 18.67 22.95
C MET A 208 -24.31 18.08 22.91
N GLY A 209 -24.64 17.28 21.88
CA GLY A 209 -25.93 16.60 21.77
C GLY A 209 -26.19 15.61 22.92
N ILE A 210 -25.21 14.77 23.24
CA ILE A 210 -25.30 13.83 24.37
C ILE A 210 -25.41 14.59 25.69
N GLN A 211 -24.64 15.65 25.87
CA GLN A 211 -24.69 16.48 27.06
C GLN A 211 -26.06 17.15 27.24
N GLN A 212 -26.69 17.60 26.16
CA GLN A 212 -28.05 18.16 26.20
C GLN A 212 -29.09 17.10 26.61
N LEU A 213 -28.98 15.86 26.11
CA LEU A 213 -29.85 14.75 26.53
C LEU A 213 -29.67 14.40 28.01
N LEU A 214 -28.42 14.38 28.50
CA LEU A 214 -28.12 14.13 29.92
C LEU A 214 -28.63 15.25 30.84
N ARG A 215 -28.62 16.50 30.38
CA ARG A 215 -29.18 17.63 31.14
C ARG A 215 -30.69 17.52 31.35
N ASN A 216 -31.42 16.91 30.42
CA ASN A 216 -32.85 16.64 30.60
C ASN A 216 -33.11 15.60 31.70
N LEU A 217 -32.15 14.73 31.99
CA LEU A 217 -32.22 13.71 33.05
C LEU A 217 -31.76 14.25 34.41
N MET A 218 -30.81 15.17 34.43
CA MET A 218 -30.31 15.79 35.65
C MET A 218 -29.84 17.23 35.34
N PRO A 219 -30.49 18.28 35.88
CA PRO A 219 -30.12 19.66 35.57
C PRO A 219 -28.88 20.11 36.35
N TRP A 220 -27.76 20.32 35.66
CA TRP A 220 -26.53 20.85 36.26
C TRP A 220 -26.22 22.26 35.70
N TRP A 221 -26.36 23.28 36.54
CA TRP A 221 -26.16 24.69 36.16
C TRP A 221 -24.72 25.17 36.39
N ASN A 222 -23.85 24.34 36.98
CA ASN A 222 -22.48 24.70 37.29
C ASN A 222 -21.57 24.57 36.05
N PHE A 223 -20.82 25.63 35.73
CA PHE A 223 -19.87 25.67 34.62
C PHE A 223 -18.88 24.49 34.66
N TRP A 224 -18.33 24.18 35.84
CA TRP A 224 -17.32 23.13 35.98
C TRP A 224 -17.85 21.74 35.68
N LEU A 225 -19.10 21.45 36.06
CA LEU A 225 -19.75 20.16 35.78
C LEU A 225 -20.04 20.00 34.28
N ASN A 226 -20.38 21.11 33.61
CA ASN A 226 -20.55 21.14 32.16
C ASN A 226 -19.23 20.95 31.40
N TYR A 227 -18.15 21.58 31.87
CA TYR A 227 -16.83 21.39 31.29
C TYR A 227 -16.31 19.95 31.47
N VAL A 228 -16.44 19.39 32.69
CA VAL A 228 -15.99 18.03 32.99
C VAL A 228 -16.79 16.99 32.20
N SER A 229 -18.11 17.13 32.14
CA SER A 229 -18.96 16.21 31.35
C SER A 229 -18.64 16.26 29.86
N PHE A 230 -18.49 17.47 29.29
CA PHE A 230 -18.06 17.62 27.90
C PHE A 230 -16.73 16.89 27.65
N THR A 231 -15.73 17.14 28.49
CA THR A 231 -14.38 16.58 28.33
C THR A 231 -14.42 15.06 28.40
N LEU A 232 -15.11 14.49 29.38
CA LEU A 232 -15.22 13.03 29.54
C LEU A 232 -15.93 12.40 28.34
N ILE A 233 -17.09 12.91 27.93
CA ILE A 233 -17.85 12.37 26.79
C ILE A 233 -17.02 12.46 25.51
N PHE A 234 -16.35 13.60 25.27
CA PHE A 234 -15.51 13.80 24.10
C PHE A 234 -14.35 12.80 24.02
N PHE A 235 -13.61 12.61 25.12
CA PHE A 235 -12.49 11.67 25.14
C PHE A 235 -12.93 10.20 25.08
N VAL A 236 -14.08 9.86 25.65
CA VAL A 236 -14.67 8.51 25.50
C VAL A 236 -15.05 8.26 24.04
N LEU A 237 -15.73 9.20 23.38
CA LEU A 237 -16.05 9.09 21.96
C LEU A 237 -14.79 9.00 21.10
N LEU A 238 -13.76 9.80 21.42
CA LEU A 238 -12.47 9.75 20.74
C LEU A 238 -11.83 8.37 20.88
N ALA A 239 -11.79 7.84 22.10
CA ALA A 239 -11.22 6.54 22.39
C ALA A 239 -11.98 5.41 21.66
N VAL A 240 -13.31 5.46 21.64
CA VAL A 240 -14.15 4.48 20.91
C VAL A 240 -13.90 4.56 19.40
N ILE A 241 -13.87 5.76 18.83
CA ILE A 241 -13.60 5.95 17.39
C ILE A 241 -12.17 5.53 17.06
N LEU A 242 -11.18 5.94 17.85
CA LEU A 242 -9.80 5.53 17.64
C LEU A 242 -9.66 4.03 17.77
N HIS A 243 -10.27 3.39 18.77
CA HIS A 243 -10.27 1.94 18.92
C HIS A 243 -10.98 1.25 17.73
N PHE A 244 -12.12 1.76 17.28
CA PHE A 244 -12.81 1.22 16.10
C PHE A 244 -11.98 1.42 14.81
N VAL A 245 -11.39 2.59 14.62
CA VAL A 245 -10.60 2.93 13.44
C VAL A 245 -9.22 2.25 13.46
N THR A 246 -8.59 2.06 14.61
CA THR A 246 -7.32 1.32 14.68
C THR A 246 -7.56 -0.17 14.65
N PHE A 247 -8.42 -0.71 15.52
CA PHE A 247 -8.62 -2.15 15.66
C PHE A 247 -9.47 -2.74 14.53
N VAL A 248 -10.57 -2.09 14.15
CA VAL A 248 -11.48 -2.60 13.11
C VAL A 248 -11.00 -2.23 11.71
N LYS A 249 -10.22 -1.16 11.52
CA LYS A 249 -9.63 -0.83 10.19
C LYS A 249 -8.27 -1.49 9.92
N HIS A 250 -7.48 -1.89 10.93
CA HIS A 250 -6.36 -2.83 10.69
C HIS A 250 -6.84 -4.22 10.27
N ARG A 251 -8.12 -4.50 10.51
CA ARG A 251 -8.85 -5.62 9.94
C ARG A 251 -9.64 -5.21 8.68
N ARG A 252 -9.13 -4.33 7.81
CA ARG A 252 -9.89 -3.90 6.61
C ARG A 252 -9.06 -3.62 5.37
N ARG A 253 -9.54 -4.28 4.30
CA ARG A 253 -9.42 -4.02 2.86
C ARG A 253 -8.12 -4.44 2.20
#